data_AF-A0A7X9PB51-F1
#
_entry.id   AF-A0A7X9PB51-F1
#
_cell.length_a   1.000
_cell.length_b   1.000
_cell.length_c   1.000
_cell.angle_alpha   90.00
_cell.angle_beta   90.00
_cell.angle_gamma   90.00
#
_symmetry.space_group_name_H-M   'P 1'
#
loop_
_entity.id
_entity.type
_entity.pdbx_description
1 polymer ?
#
loop_
_entity_poly.entity_id
_entity_poly.type
_entity_poly.pdbx_seq_one_letter_code
_entity_poly.pdbx_strand_id
1 'polypeptide(L)'
;HRYMTYAVEVSPKAPILVDKYILGKEVEVDVIGDGTDCLLPGIMEHIERAGVHSGDSMAVYPPQTLSDGVIEQVTRYAIQLAEALEVRGLMNIQYVVADEKVYILEVNPRASRTVPYLSKITGIPMVGLATRIMLGEKLQDMGYHGGLYPSAKSIAVKAPVFSFQKLRQVDIELGPEMKSTGEVMGLDSDFPRALAKAMIASGIDLPAKGGKVICTIDDRDKAEALPLARSLHEMGYQLVATKGTAKFLNENWVPATSVMKISEGHPNMVDIIRGGDVKLLINTLSLNREIEREGRQIRRASVEMGVPCLTSLDTAKALLKALEARRTGRDLDVETVDEYCPTRG
;
A
#
# COMPACT_ATOMS: atom_id res chain seq x y z
N HIS A 1 -21.31 0.60 20.47
CA HIS A 1 -21.03 0.28 21.89
C HIS A 1 -19.64 -0.29 22.14
N ARG A 2 -19.26 -1.43 21.54
CA ARG A 2 -17.98 -2.10 21.87
C ARG A 2 -16.72 -1.24 21.62
N TYR A 3 -16.60 -0.53 20.50
CA TYR A 3 -15.45 0.36 20.21
C TYR A 3 -15.30 1.49 21.26
N MET A 4 -16.39 2.18 21.60
CA MET A 4 -16.37 3.27 22.57
C MET A 4 -15.90 2.82 23.96
N THR A 5 -16.18 1.57 24.35
CA THR A 5 -15.70 1.02 25.63
C THR A 5 -14.18 0.86 25.64
N TYR A 6 -13.57 0.38 24.54
CA TYR A 6 -12.11 0.20 24.44
C TYR A 6 -11.37 1.51 24.17
N ALA A 7 -11.90 2.40 23.32
CA ALA A 7 -11.24 3.64 22.94
C ALA A 7 -11.04 4.61 24.13
N VAL A 8 -11.98 4.63 25.08
CA VAL A 8 -11.89 5.47 26.29
C VAL A 8 -10.79 4.98 27.24
N GLU A 9 -10.47 3.68 27.27
CA GLU A 9 -9.40 3.15 28.12
C GLU A 9 -8.00 3.53 27.62
N VAL A 10 -7.81 3.67 26.30
CA VAL A 10 -6.50 3.94 25.69
C VAL A 10 -6.07 5.40 25.85
N SER A 11 -7.01 6.35 25.83
CA SER A 11 -6.69 7.77 26.04
C SER A 11 -7.75 8.50 26.88
N PRO A 12 -7.73 8.34 28.21
CA PRO A 12 -8.75 8.92 29.09
C PRO A 12 -8.76 10.45 29.11
N LYS A 13 -7.73 11.12 28.57
CA LYS A 13 -7.58 12.59 28.55
C LYS A 13 -7.72 13.22 27.17
N ALA A 14 -7.81 12.43 26.10
CA ALA A 14 -7.99 12.95 24.75
C ALA A 14 -9.44 12.75 24.28
N PRO A 15 -10.05 13.71 23.56
CA PRO A 15 -11.37 13.54 23.00
C PRO A 15 -11.38 12.42 21.95
N ILE A 16 -12.51 11.73 21.82
CA ILE A 16 -12.75 10.80 20.71
C ILE A 16 -13.07 11.65 19.47
N LEU A 17 -12.25 11.51 18.44
CA LEU A 17 -12.48 12.13 17.14
C LEU A 17 -13.46 11.29 16.31
N VAL A 18 -14.38 11.97 15.62
CA VAL A 18 -15.36 11.34 14.73
C VAL A 18 -15.27 12.04 13.39
N ASP A 19 -14.71 11.34 12.43
CA ASP A 19 -14.41 11.86 11.11
C ASP A 19 -15.25 11.19 10.02
N LYS A 20 -15.53 11.96 8.96
CA LYS A 20 -16.16 11.40 7.76
C LYS A 20 -15.11 10.56 7.04
N TYR A 21 -15.43 9.29 6.76
CA TYR A 21 -14.60 8.46 5.90
C TYR A 21 -14.63 8.99 4.46
N ILE A 22 -13.46 9.34 3.93
CA ILE A 22 -13.26 9.80 2.56
C ILE A 22 -12.62 8.67 1.77
N LEU A 23 -13.36 8.13 0.81
CA LEU A 23 -12.82 7.16 -0.12
C LEU A 23 -11.95 7.91 -1.14
N GLY A 24 -10.64 7.66 -1.13
CA GLY A 24 -9.71 8.35 -2.00
C GLY A 24 -8.31 7.75 -1.96
N LYS A 25 -7.40 8.34 -2.72
CA LYS A 25 -5.99 7.96 -2.74
C LYS A 25 -5.28 8.60 -1.56
N GLU A 26 -4.56 7.83 -0.76
CA GLU A 26 -3.73 8.40 0.29
C GLU A 26 -2.40 8.88 -0.28
N VAL A 27 -1.92 10.02 0.22
CA VAL A 27 -0.68 10.67 -0.20
C VAL A 27 0.09 11.09 1.04
N GLU A 28 1.39 10.82 1.07
CA GLU A 28 2.26 11.13 2.20
C GLU A 28 3.40 12.06 1.75
N VAL A 29 3.69 13.08 2.55
CA VAL A 29 4.76 14.05 2.27
C VAL A 29 5.59 14.26 3.51
N ASP A 30 6.90 14.13 3.37
CA ASP A 30 7.86 14.56 4.37
C ASP A 30 8.37 15.97 4.04
N VAL A 31 8.53 16.78 5.08
CA VAL A 31 8.93 18.18 5.01
C VAL A 31 10.11 18.40 5.94
N ILE A 32 11.08 19.19 5.50
CA ILE A 32 12.20 19.69 6.31
C ILE A 32 12.04 21.21 6.40
N GLY A 33 11.67 21.74 7.57
CA GLY A 33 11.49 23.18 7.77
C GLY A 33 12.60 23.78 8.63
N ASP A 34 13.02 25.02 8.37
CA ASP A 34 14.01 25.75 9.17
C ASP A 34 13.44 26.96 9.95
N GLY A 35 12.11 26.99 10.06
CA GLY A 35 11.31 28.08 10.63
C GLY A 35 11.14 29.30 9.73
N THR A 36 11.79 29.34 8.56
CA THR A 36 11.63 30.42 7.56
C THR A 36 11.27 29.88 6.18
N ASP A 37 11.81 28.73 5.82
CA ASP A 37 11.57 28.04 4.56
C ASP A 37 11.42 26.54 4.83
N CYS A 38 10.89 25.80 3.85
CA CYS A 38 10.78 24.35 3.96
C CYS A 38 11.01 23.63 2.63
N LEU A 39 11.74 22.52 2.71
CA LEU A 39 12.05 21.62 1.61
C LEU A 39 11.14 20.39 1.68
N LEU A 40 10.52 20.04 0.57
CA LEU A 40 9.81 18.77 0.38
C LEU A 40 10.66 17.87 -0.51
N PRO A 41 11.34 16.84 0.03
CA PRO A 41 12.17 15.94 -0.78
C PRO A 41 11.37 15.14 -1.82
N GLY A 42 10.07 14.93 -1.59
CA GLY A 42 9.22 14.19 -2.49
C GLY A 42 7.81 13.95 -1.97
N ILE A 43 6.93 13.54 -2.88
CA ILE A 43 5.54 13.16 -2.58
C ILE A 43 5.40 11.66 -2.83
N MET A 44 4.85 10.93 -1.88
CA MET A 44 4.59 9.50 -2.00
C MET A 44 3.10 9.25 -2.23
N GLU A 45 2.79 8.43 -3.22
CA GLU A 45 1.41 8.01 -3.52
C GLU A 45 1.19 6.59 -3.01
N HIS A 46 0.12 6.35 -2.25
CA HIS A 46 -0.21 4.99 -1.79
C HIS A 46 -0.88 4.17 -2.91
N ILE A 47 -0.54 2.89 -2.97
CA ILE A 47 -1.20 1.95 -3.89
C ILE A 47 -2.60 1.65 -3.38
N GLU A 48 -2.73 1.30 -2.10
CA GLU A 48 -4.02 1.13 -1.43
C GLU A 48 -4.74 2.48 -1.28
N ARG A 49 -6.07 2.45 -1.37
CA ARG A 49 -6.90 3.61 -1.01
C ARG A 49 -6.92 3.85 0.50
N ALA A 50 -7.32 5.06 0.88
CA ALA A 50 -7.51 5.45 2.27
C ALA A 50 -8.41 4.46 3.03
N GLY A 51 -8.01 4.13 4.26
CA GLY A 51 -8.65 3.09 5.08
C GLY A 51 -7.75 1.88 5.33
N VAL A 52 -6.67 1.72 4.55
CA VAL A 52 -5.50 0.94 4.93
C VAL A 52 -4.47 1.88 5.54
N HIS A 53 -3.96 1.56 6.72
CA HIS A 53 -2.99 2.39 7.42
C HIS A 53 -1.69 2.55 6.60
N SER A 54 -1.16 3.78 6.50
CA SER A 54 0.04 4.14 5.73
C SER A 54 1.23 3.17 5.89
N GLY A 55 1.52 2.75 7.12
CA GLY A 55 2.56 1.75 7.42
C GLY A 55 2.37 0.38 6.74
N ASP A 56 1.11 -0.04 6.52
CA ASP A 56 0.71 -1.30 5.91
C ASP A 56 0.33 -1.15 4.42
N SER A 57 0.42 0.06 3.89
CA SER A 57 0.24 0.35 2.47
C SER A 57 1.57 0.25 1.72
N MET A 58 1.50 -0.18 0.46
CA MET A 58 2.57 0.08 -0.48
C MET A 58 2.52 1.55 -0.90
N ALA A 59 3.69 2.15 -1.11
CA ALA A 59 3.79 3.54 -1.54
C ALA A 59 4.80 3.66 -2.69
N VAL A 60 4.54 4.55 -3.64
CA VAL A 60 5.40 4.81 -4.78
C VAL A 60 5.89 6.26 -4.76
N TYR A 61 7.18 6.42 -5.07
CA TYR A 61 7.79 7.72 -5.36
C TYR A 61 8.51 7.63 -6.71
N PRO A 62 8.40 8.65 -7.58
CA PRO A 62 7.44 9.75 -7.51
C PRO A 62 5.98 9.28 -7.73
N PRO A 63 4.97 10.16 -7.53
CA PRO A 63 3.57 9.81 -7.79
C PRO A 63 3.36 9.36 -9.25
N GLN A 64 2.44 8.43 -9.45
CA GLN A 64 2.20 7.77 -10.75
C GLN A 64 0.84 8.14 -11.36
N THR A 65 -0.14 8.51 -10.54
CA THR A 65 -1.51 8.79 -10.99
C THR A 65 -2.05 10.15 -10.55
N LEU A 66 -1.34 10.86 -9.67
CA LEU A 66 -1.71 12.20 -9.25
C LEU A 66 -1.54 13.21 -10.40
N SER A 67 -2.51 14.11 -10.56
CA SER A 67 -2.42 15.23 -11.50
C SER A 67 -1.45 16.31 -11.00
N ASP A 68 -0.95 17.13 -11.91
CA ASP A 68 -0.12 18.30 -11.57
C ASP A 68 -0.86 19.25 -10.62
N GLY A 69 -2.18 19.42 -10.81
CA GLY A 69 -3.03 20.24 -9.95
C GLY A 69 -3.16 19.68 -8.52
N VAL A 70 -3.18 18.36 -8.36
CA VAL A 70 -3.14 17.73 -7.03
C VAL A 70 -1.76 17.89 -6.40
N ILE A 71 -0.68 17.71 -7.16
CA ILE A 71 0.70 17.90 -6.69
C ILE A 71 0.93 19.33 -6.20
N GLU A 72 0.44 20.33 -6.94
CA GLU A 72 0.51 21.75 -6.56
C GLU A 72 -0.27 22.01 -5.27
N GLN A 73 -1.49 21.46 -5.14
CA GLN A 73 -2.30 21.60 -3.93
C GLN A 73 -1.62 21.00 -2.71
N VAL A 74 -1.11 19.76 -2.82
CA VAL A 74 -0.36 19.07 -1.76
C VAL A 74 0.85 19.89 -1.33
N THR A 75 1.65 20.36 -2.30
CA THR A 75 2.86 21.17 -2.05
C THR A 75 2.50 22.47 -1.32
N ARG A 76 1.48 23.19 -1.80
CA ARG A 76 1.02 24.43 -1.18
C ARG A 76 0.55 24.21 0.26
N TYR A 77 -0.24 23.17 0.51
CA TYR A 77 -0.72 22.86 1.86
C TYR A 77 0.42 22.48 2.79
N ALA A 78 1.41 21.71 2.31
CA ALA A 78 2.58 21.37 3.10
C ALA A 78 3.40 22.59 3.52
N ILE A 79 3.63 23.54 2.60
CA ILE A 79 4.35 24.79 2.89
C ILE A 79 3.58 25.62 3.92
N GLN A 80 2.28 25.82 3.71
CA GLN A 80 1.43 26.59 4.64
C GLN A 80 1.40 25.99 6.04
N LEU A 81 1.34 24.65 6.14
CA LEU A 81 1.38 23.95 7.42
C LEU A 81 2.76 24.07 8.09
N ALA A 82 3.85 23.95 7.33
CA ALA A 82 5.20 24.08 7.86
C ALA A 82 5.46 25.48 8.42
N GLU A 83 4.98 26.51 7.72
CA GLU A 83 5.05 27.90 8.17
C GLU A 83 4.20 28.14 9.41
N ALA A 84 2.92 27.74 9.37
CA ALA A 84 1.98 27.96 10.49
C ALA A 84 2.37 27.22 11.77
N LEU A 85 3.07 26.08 11.66
CA LEU A 85 3.57 25.30 12.79
C LEU A 85 5.01 25.66 13.17
N GLU A 86 5.63 26.63 12.49
CA GLU A 86 7.02 27.06 12.70
C GLU A 86 8.02 25.89 12.73
N VAL A 87 7.86 24.95 11.80
CA VAL A 87 8.61 23.69 11.81
C VAL A 87 10.12 23.95 11.73
N ARG A 88 10.86 23.37 12.69
CA ARG A 88 12.33 23.33 12.74
C ARG A 88 12.80 21.90 12.84
N GLY A 89 13.17 21.31 11.71
CA GLY A 89 13.49 19.89 11.58
C GLY A 89 12.50 19.19 10.66
N LEU A 90 12.05 17.98 11.04
CA LEU A 90 11.18 17.14 10.21
C LEU A 90 9.72 17.28 10.60
N MET A 91 8.86 17.27 9.58
CA MET A 91 7.42 17.10 9.70
C MET A 91 6.95 16.12 8.62
N ASN A 92 5.86 15.43 8.88
CA ASN A 92 5.20 14.54 7.95
C ASN A 92 3.71 14.88 7.88
N ILE A 93 3.14 14.81 6.68
CA ILE A 93 1.73 15.12 6.45
C ILE A 93 1.12 13.99 5.63
N GLN A 94 -0.05 13.53 6.07
CA GLN A 94 -0.85 12.54 5.35
C GLN A 94 -2.10 13.21 4.81
N TYR A 95 -2.43 12.90 3.56
CA TYR A 95 -3.56 13.45 2.82
C TYR A 95 -4.42 12.32 2.24
N VAL A 96 -5.68 12.66 1.94
CA VAL A 96 -6.53 11.89 1.03
C VAL A 96 -6.90 12.75 -0.15
N VAL A 97 -6.72 12.21 -1.35
CA VAL A 97 -7.12 12.82 -2.61
C VAL A 97 -8.38 12.14 -3.12
N ALA A 98 -9.45 12.91 -3.29
CA ALA A 98 -10.72 12.44 -3.86
C ALA A 98 -11.26 13.52 -4.80
N ASP A 99 -11.63 13.12 -6.02
CA ASP A 99 -12.18 14.02 -7.04
C ASP A 99 -11.32 15.30 -7.26
N GLU A 100 -10.00 15.14 -7.43
CA GLU A 100 -9.01 16.23 -7.59
C GLU A 100 -8.91 17.20 -6.39
N LYS A 101 -9.51 16.85 -5.24
CA LYS A 101 -9.43 17.63 -4.00
C LYS A 101 -8.55 16.94 -2.97
N VAL A 102 -7.71 17.73 -2.32
CA VAL A 102 -6.78 17.29 -1.29
C VAL A 102 -7.38 17.57 0.10
N TYR A 103 -7.50 16.53 0.91
CA TYR A 103 -7.95 16.59 2.29
C TYR A 103 -6.78 16.23 3.21
N ILE A 104 -6.58 16.97 4.30
CA ILE A 104 -5.54 16.69 5.29
C ILE A 104 -6.09 15.67 6.29
N LEU A 105 -5.37 14.56 6.52
CA LEU A 105 -5.69 13.58 7.55
C LEU A 105 -5.04 13.97 8.88
N GLU A 106 -3.71 14.01 8.89
CA GLU A 106 -2.94 14.31 10.08
C GLU A 106 -1.60 14.98 9.72
N VAL A 107 -1.05 15.68 10.70
CA VAL A 107 0.29 16.28 10.65
C VAL A 107 1.08 15.75 11.84
N ASN A 108 2.24 15.18 11.54
CA ASN A 108 3.19 14.68 12.52
C ASN A 108 4.41 15.62 12.52
N PRO A 109 4.55 16.56 13.47
CA PRO A 109 5.70 17.47 13.55
C PRO A 109 6.95 16.77 14.10
N ARG A 110 7.36 15.68 13.44
CA ARG A 110 8.49 14.82 13.77
C ARG A 110 8.89 14.00 12.55
N ALA A 111 10.01 13.28 12.67
CA ALA A 111 10.38 12.26 11.69
C ALA A 111 9.29 11.18 11.58
N SER A 112 8.97 10.82 10.34
CA SER A 112 8.14 9.68 9.98
C SER A 112 9.01 8.44 9.70
N ARG A 113 8.34 7.31 9.48
CA ARG A 113 8.98 6.06 9.06
C ARG A 113 9.47 6.09 7.61
N THR A 114 8.99 7.01 6.78
CA THR A 114 9.34 7.13 5.35
C THR A 114 10.62 7.93 5.11
N VAL A 115 11.13 8.64 6.11
CA VAL A 115 12.38 9.42 6.02
C VAL A 115 13.58 8.59 5.50
N PRO A 116 13.87 7.37 6.00
CA PRO A 116 14.98 6.58 5.48
C PRO A 116 14.76 6.12 4.04
N TYR A 117 13.52 5.78 3.68
CA TYR A 117 13.12 5.40 2.33
C TYR A 117 13.38 6.56 1.35
N LEU A 118 12.86 7.76 1.67
CA LEU A 118 12.95 8.91 0.79
C LEU A 118 14.38 9.47 0.69
N SER A 119 15.14 9.49 1.80
CA SER A 119 16.58 9.79 1.78
C SER A 119 17.36 8.79 0.90
N LYS A 120 16.94 7.51 0.97
CA LYS A 120 17.28 6.38 0.08
C LYS A 120 17.29 6.72 -1.40
N ILE A 121 16.30 7.50 -1.86
CA ILE A 121 16.02 7.64 -3.29
C ILE A 121 16.44 9.02 -3.79
N THR A 122 16.13 10.05 -2.99
CA THR A 122 16.41 11.45 -3.34
C THR A 122 17.89 11.80 -3.17
N GLY A 123 18.61 11.08 -2.30
CA GLY A 123 19.98 11.46 -1.92
C GLY A 123 20.04 12.59 -0.90
N ILE A 124 18.90 13.17 -0.53
CA ILE A 124 18.81 14.23 0.47
C ILE A 124 19.04 13.62 1.86
N PRO A 125 20.05 14.08 2.63
CA PRO A 125 20.34 13.54 3.96
C PRO A 125 19.36 14.14 4.99
N MET A 126 18.08 13.77 4.90
CA MET A 126 16.97 14.45 5.60
C MET A 126 17.20 14.59 7.11
N VAL A 127 17.65 13.52 7.78
CA VAL A 127 17.98 13.55 9.22
C VAL A 127 19.15 14.48 9.52
N GLY A 128 20.16 14.50 8.66
CA GLY A 128 21.32 15.38 8.78
C GLY A 128 20.94 16.85 8.66
N LEU A 129 20.13 17.19 7.65
CA LEU A 129 19.59 18.55 7.48
C LEU A 129 18.75 18.98 8.67
N ALA A 130 17.82 18.13 9.10
CA ALA A 130 16.96 18.42 10.24
C ALA A 130 17.74 18.64 11.53
N THR A 131 18.82 17.87 11.75
CA THR A 131 19.70 18.03 12.92
C THR A 131 20.42 19.38 12.89
N ARG A 132 21.01 19.75 11.74
CA ARG A 132 21.70 21.04 11.58
C ARG A 132 20.75 22.23 11.75
N ILE A 133 19.53 22.11 11.25
CA ILE A 133 18.46 23.10 11.43
C ILE A 133 18.10 23.26 12.91
N MET A 134 17.93 22.16 13.64
CA MET A 134 17.67 22.20 15.08
C MET A 134 18.83 22.84 15.87
N LEU A 135 20.05 22.83 15.32
CA LEU A 135 21.23 23.53 15.86
C LEU A 135 21.34 24.99 15.39
N GLY A 136 20.43 25.47 14.54
CA GLY A 136 20.32 26.87 14.14
C GLY A 136 20.77 27.20 12.71
N GLU A 137 21.21 26.22 11.93
CA GLU A 137 21.57 26.43 10.50
C GLU A 137 20.32 26.57 9.62
N LYS A 138 20.45 27.25 8.47
CA LYS A 138 19.36 27.42 7.49
C LYS A 138 19.51 26.47 6.31
N LEU A 139 18.40 26.14 5.64
CA LEU A 139 18.40 25.28 4.45
C LEU A 139 19.29 25.84 3.34
N GLN A 140 19.24 27.16 3.14
CA GLN A 140 20.01 27.86 2.10
C GLN A 140 21.52 27.76 2.35
N ASP A 141 21.97 27.83 3.61
CA ASP A 141 23.39 27.68 3.98
C ASP A 141 23.92 26.26 3.66
N MET A 142 23.02 25.29 3.57
CA MET A 142 23.30 23.90 3.22
C MET A 142 23.13 23.60 1.73
N GLY A 143 22.83 24.61 0.89
CA GLY A 143 22.65 24.47 -0.55
C GLY A 143 21.26 23.98 -0.98
N TYR A 144 20.27 24.04 -0.09
CA TYR A 144 18.89 23.66 -0.40
C TYR A 144 17.97 24.88 -0.49
N HIS A 145 16.99 24.80 -1.38
CA HIS A 145 15.96 25.82 -1.55
C HIS A 145 14.60 25.26 -1.15
N GLY A 146 13.69 26.15 -0.73
CA GLY A 146 12.33 25.79 -0.40
C GLY A 146 11.50 25.25 -1.55
N GLY A 147 10.40 24.59 -1.18
CA GLY A 147 9.43 24.00 -2.09
C GLY A 147 9.67 22.52 -2.38
N LEU A 148 9.01 22.04 -3.43
CA LEU A 148 9.12 20.65 -3.88
C LEU A 148 10.44 20.44 -4.63
N TYR A 149 11.25 19.52 -4.11
CA TYR A 149 12.49 19.11 -4.76
C TYR A 149 12.20 18.39 -6.10
N PRO A 150 13.03 18.60 -7.14
CA PRO A 150 12.85 17.91 -8.41
C PRO A 150 12.77 16.38 -8.23
N SER A 151 11.74 15.77 -8.83
CA SER A 151 11.54 14.32 -8.76
C SER A 151 12.72 13.56 -9.37
N ALA A 152 13.13 12.48 -8.71
CA ALA A 152 14.08 11.55 -9.29
C ALA A 152 13.51 10.90 -10.57
N LYS A 153 14.39 10.51 -11.50
CA LYS A 153 14.00 9.75 -12.69
C LYS A 153 13.66 8.29 -12.38
N SER A 154 14.23 7.77 -11.29
CA SER A 154 13.97 6.43 -10.78
C SER A 154 12.62 6.36 -10.08
N ILE A 155 11.98 5.19 -10.18
CA ILE A 155 10.74 4.86 -9.50
C ILE A 155 11.05 3.87 -8.40
N ALA A 156 10.71 4.27 -7.18
CA ALA A 156 10.84 3.46 -5.99
C ALA A 156 9.45 3.07 -5.48
N VAL A 157 9.30 1.81 -5.10
CA VAL A 157 8.10 1.28 -4.47
C VAL A 157 8.48 0.70 -3.12
N LYS A 158 7.91 1.25 -2.06
CA LYS A 158 7.93 0.68 -0.71
C LYS A 158 6.83 -0.38 -0.61
N ALA A 159 7.14 -1.54 -0.04
CA ALA A 159 6.15 -2.54 0.33
C ALA A 159 6.31 -3.01 1.78
N PRO A 160 5.20 -3.20 2.51
CA PRO A 160 5.23 -3.70 3.89
C PRO A 160 5.57 -5.19 3.93
N VAL A 161 6.21 -5.62 5.02
CA VAL A 161 6.47 -7.03 5.34
C VAL A 161 5.76 -7.39 6.63
N PHE A 162 4.98 -8.48 6.58
CA PHE A 162 4.17 -8.94 7.70
C PHE A 162 4.74 -10.21 8.33
N SER A 163 4.62 -10.33 9.65
CA SER A 163 5.05 -11.51 10.41
C SER A 163 3.93 -12.53 10.64
N PHE A 164 2.90 -12.56 9.79
CA PHE A 164 1.70 -13.39 10.01
C PHE A 164 1.99 -14.90 10.09
N GLN A 165 3.01 -15.40 9.41
CA GLN A 165 3.45 -16.81 9.54
C GLN A 165 3.87 -17.18 10.97
N LYS A 166 4.35 -16.20 11.75
CA LYS A 166 4.73 -16.36 13.17
C LYS A 166 3.52 -16.20 14.11
N LEU A 167 2.45 -15.55 13.65
CA LEU A 167 1.29 -15.16 14.45
C LEU A 167 0.02 -15.89 13.99
N ARG A 168 -0.06 -17.21 14.19
CA ARG A 168 -1.10 -18.06 13.59
C ARG A 168 -2.54 -17.78 14.03
N GLN A 169 -2.76 -16.98 15.07
CA GLN A 169 -4.09 -16.66 15.59
C GLN A 169 -4.55 -15.23 15.29
N VAL A 170 -3.72 -14.40 14.65
CA VAL A 170 -4.11 -13.04 14.29
C VAL A 170 -4.75 -13.01 12.91
N ASP A 171 -5.72 -12.11 12.75
CA ASP A 171 -6.31 -11.85 11.45
C ASP A 171 -5.40 -10.93 10.62
N ILE A 172 -5.29 -11.25 9.34
CA ILE A 172 -4.34 -10.66 8.40
C ILE A 172 -4.99 -9.63 7.48
N GLU A 173 -6.21 -9.22 7.79
CA GLU A 173 -6.89 -8.15 7.08
C GLU A 173 -6.14 -6.82 7.22
N LEU A 174 -6.05 -6.08 6.11
CA LEU A 174 -5.60 -4.69 6.11
C LEU A 174 -6.71 -3.80 6.66
N GLY A 175 -6.33 -2.77 7.43
CA GLY A 175 -7.27 -1.84 8.05
C GLY A 175 -6.59 -0.59 8.58
N PRO A 176 -7.28 0.20 9.41
CA PRO A 176 -6.79 1.49 9.90
C PRO A 176 -5.71 1.39 10.99
N GLU A 177 -5.44 0.19 11.51
CA GLU A 177 -4.35 -0.06 12.48
C GLU A 177 -3.20 -0.81 11.80
N MET A 178 -1.97 -0.34 12.02
CA MET A 178 -0.75 -0.92 11.46
C MET A 178 -0.42 -2.28 12.08
N LYS A 179 -0.07 -3.26 11.24
CA LYS A 179 0.30 -4.64 11.63
C LYS A 179 1.65 -5.09 11.04
N SER A 180 2.18 -4.39 10.05
CA SER A 180 3.47 -4.71 9.43
C SER A 180 4.63 -4.57 10.41
N THR A 181 5.67 -5.37 10.18
CA THR A 181 6.86 -5.47 11.05
C THR A 181 8.14 -4.94 10.40
N GLY A 182 8.07 -4.59 9.12
CA GLY A 182 9.18 -4.09 8.34
C GLY A 182 8.72 -3.68 6.95
N GLU A 183 9.68 -3.28 6.11
CA GLU A 183 9.42 -2.84 4.75
C GLU A 183 10.60 -3.18 3.84
N VAL A 184 10.30 -3.29 2.55
CA VAL A 184 11.26 -3.51 1.46
C VAL A 184 11.06 -2.43 0.40
N MET A 185 12.07 -2.25 -0.45
CA MET A 185 12.05 -1.28 -1.53
C MET A 185 12.37 -1.98 -2.86
N GLY A 186 11.50 -1.81 -3.84
CA GLY A 186 11.77 -2.11 -5.24
C GLY A 186 12.13 -0.83 -5.99
N LEU A 187 13.22 -0.86 -6.76
CA LEU A 187 13.72 0.30 -7.51
C LEU A 187 13.89 -0.09 -8.98
N ASP A 188 13.37 0.74 -9.88
CA ASP A 188 13.53 0.59 -11.33
C ASP A 188 13.29 1.93 -12.03
N SER A 189 13.59 2.02 -13.32
CA SER A 189 13.17 3.15 -14.17
C SER A 189 11.69 3.06 -14.59
N ASP A 190 11.08 1.89 -14.48
CA ASP A 190 9.71 1.60 -14.87
C ASP A 190 8.86 1.16 -13.67
N PHE A 191 7.69 1.78 -13.50
CA PHE A 191 6.84 1.56 -12.33
C PHE A 191 6.37 0.10 -12.17
N PRO A 192 5.79 -0.55 -13.20
CA PRO A 192 5.47 -1.97 -13.14
C PRO A 192 6.63 -2.87 -12.67
N ARG A 193 7.86 -2.58 -13.10
CA ARG A 193 9.05 -3.34 -12.69
C ARG A 193 9.50 -3.06 -11.26
N ALA A 194 9.49 -1.79 -10.84
CA ALA A 194 9.77 -1.42 -9.44
C ALA A 194 8.74 -2.08 -8.49
N LEU A 195 7.48 -2.09 -8.89
CA LEU A 195 6.38 -2.75 -8.17
C LEU A 195 6.58 -4.26 -8.09
N ALA A 196 6.96 -4.91 -9.20
CA ALA A 196 7.27 -6.34 -9.21
C ALA A 196 8.43 -6.69 -8.25
N LYS A 197 9.50 -5.90 -8.26
CA LYS A 197 10.63 -6.06 -7.33
C LYS A 197 10.17 -5.93 -5.86
N ALA A 198 9.37 -4.91 -5.54
CA ALA A 198 8.86 -4.69 -4.19
C ALA A 198 7.96 -5.83 -3.71
N MET A 199 7.07 -6.32 -4.58
CA MET A 199 6.16 -7.44 -4.27
C MET A 199 6.89 -8.76 -4.07
N ILE A 200 7.87 -9.08 -4.93
CA ILE A 200 8.70 -10.28 -4.75
C ILE A 200 9.44 -10.20 -3.42
N ALA A 201 10.06 -9.04 -3.12
CA ALA A 201 10.79 -8.83 -1.88
C ALA A 201 9.89 -8.89 -0.63
N SER A 202 8.59 -8.55 -0.75
CA SER A 202 7.62 -8.67 0.35
C SER A 202 6.98 -10.06 0.48
N GLY A 203 7.35 -11.01 -0.39
CA GLY A 203 6.87 -12.39 -0.37
C GLY A 203 5.66 -12.68 -1.25
N ILE A 204 5.27 -11.72 -2.11
CA ILE A 204 4.24 -11.88 -3.14
C ILE A 204 4.93 -12.21 -4.47
N ASP A 205 5.35 -13.47 -4.63
CA ASP A 205 5.94 -13.97 -5.88
C ASP A 205 5.04 -15.01 -6.54
N LEU A 206 4.45 -14.62 -7.66
CA LEU A 206 3.59 -15.47 -8.47
C LEU A 206 4.28 -15.79 -9.80
N PRO A 207 4.03 -16.98 -10.38
CA PRO A 207 4.48 -17.29 -11.73
C PRO A 207 3.98 -16.25 -12.74
N ALA A 208 4.78 -15.90 -13.76
CA ALA A 208 4.33 -14.96 -14.79
C ALA A 208 3.13 -15.48 -15.62
N LYS A 209 2.90 -16.80 -15.62
CA LYS A 209 1.80 -17.46 -16.32
C LYS A 209 1.33 -18.69 -15.55
N GLY A 210 0.01 -18.81 -15.39
CA GLY A 210 -0.63 -20.01 -14.88
C GLY A 210 -0.47 -20.26 -13.38
N GLY A 211 -1.27 -21.19 -12.88
CA GLY A 211 -1.46 -21.46 -11.46
C GLY A 211 -2.92 -21.32 -11.07
N LYS A 212 -3.23 -21.59 -9.82
CA LYS A 212 -4.60 -21.51 -9.29
C LYS A 212 -4.75 -20.30 -8.38
N VAL A 213 -5.77 -19.48 -8.62
CA VAL A 213 -6.12 -18.32 -7.80
C VAL A 213 -7.48 -18.54 -7.16
N ILE A 214 -7.57 -18.36 -5.84
CA ILE A 214 -8.85 -18.37 -5.13
C ILE A 214 -9.39 -16.94 -5.05
N CYS A 215 -10.64 -16.75 -5.46
CA CYS A 215 -11.38 -15.49 -5.34
C CYS A 215 -12.59 -15.66 -4.42
N THR A 216 -12.56 -15.01 -3.26
CA THR A 216 -13.70 -14.91 -2.34
C THR A 216 -14.00 -13.43 -2.10
N ILE A 217 -14.92 -12.92 -2.92
CA ILE A 217 -15.17 -11.49 -3.07
C ILE A 217 -16.58 -11.18 -2.57
N ASP A 218 -16.67 -10.21 -1.66
CA ASP A 218 -17.92 -9.65 -1.15
C ASP A 218 -18.75 -9.03 -2.30
N ASP A 219 -20.07 -9.07 -2.18
CA ASP A 219 -20.97 -8.66 -3.27
C ASP A 219 -20.73 -7.21 -3.72
N ARG A 220 -20.35 -6.33 -2.79
CA ARG A 220 -20.06 -4.92 -3.07
C ARG A 220 -18.84 -4.71 -3.97
N ASP A 221 -17.88 -5.63 -3.91
CA ASP A 221 -16.59 -5.50 -4.59
C ASP A 221 -16.54 -6.26 -5.92
N LYS A 222 -17.56 -7.07 -6.21
CA LYS A 222 -17.61 -7.93 -7.41
C LYS A 222 -17.46 -7.16 -8.72
N ALA A 223 -18.16 -6.03 -8.85
CA ALA A 223 -18.07 -5.20 -10.05
C ALA A 223 -16.65 -4.67 -10.27
N GLU A 224 -15.99 -4.25 -9.18
CA GLU A 224 -14.61 -3.75 -9.22
C GLU A 224 -13.58 -4.87 -9.45
N ALA A 225 -13.85 -6.08 -8.95
CA ALA A 225 -12.98 -7.24 -9.10
C ALA A 225 -13.09 -7.92 -10.48
N LEU A 226 -14.16 -7.68 -11.25
CA LEU A 226 -14.41 -8.37 -12.51
C LEU A 226 -13.29 -8.17 -13.55
N PRO A 227 -12.80 -6.94 -13.83
CA PRO A 227 -11.69 -6.74 -14.76
C PRO A 227 -10.43 -7.47 -14.31
N LEU A 228 -10.17 -7.48 -13.01
CA LEU A 228 -9.02 -8.16 -12.43
C LEU A 228 -9.09 -9.68 -12.63
N ALA A 229 -10.24 -10.29 -12.34
CA ALA A 229 -10.45 -11.71 -12.55
C ALA A 229 -10.29 -12.07 -14.03
N ARG A 230 -10.81 -11.23 -14.94
CA ARG A 230 -10.65 -11.42 -16.38
C ARG A 230 -9.18 -11.42 -16.79
N SER A 231 -8.40 -10.42 -16.37
CA SER A 231 -6.98 -10.34 -16.74
C SER A 231 -6.17 -11.51 -16.17
N LEU A 232 -6.45 -11.96 -14.95
CA LEU A 232 -5.84 -13.18 -14.41
C LEU A 232 -6.18 -14.42 -15.25
N HIS A 233 -7.43 -14.57 -15.68
CA HIS A 233 -7.83 -15.65 -16.56
C HIS A 233 -7.12 -15.59 -17.92
N GLU A 234 -7.01 -14.41 -18.53
CA GLU A 234 -6.28 -14.19 -19.79
C GLU A 234 -4.77 -14.48 -19.66
N MET A 235 -4.20 -14.33 -18.46
CA MET A 235 -2.84 -14.76 -18.12
C MET A 235 -2.71 -16.27 -17.88
N GLY A 236 -3.79 -17.04 -18.06
CA GLY A 236 -3.82 -18.49 -17.94
C GLY A 236 -3.99 -19.00 -16.51
N TYR A 237 -4.35 -18.14 -15.56
CA TYR A 237 -4.69 -18.61 -14.20
C TYR A 237 -6.05 -19.31 -14.17
N GLN A 238 -6.10 -20.40 -13.41
CA GLN A 238 -7.34 -21.09 -13.10
C GLN A 238 -7.99 -20.41 -11.90
N LEU A 239 -9.19 -19.85 -12.11
CA LEU A 239 -9.95 -19.20 -11.05
C LEU A 239 -10.82 -20.23 -10.33
N VAL A 240 -10.70 -20.23 -9.01
CA VAL A 240 -11.54 -20.98 -8.09
C VAL A 240 -12.22 -19.98 -7.17
N ALA A 241 -13.53 -20.13 -6.94
CA ALA A 241 -14.28 -19.12 -6.22
C ALA A 241 -15.42 -19.71 -5.40
N THR A 242 -15.87 -19.00 -4.37
CA THR A 242 -17.07 -19.41 -3.62
C THR A 242 -18.28 -19.37 -4.55
N LYS A 243 -19.33 -20.14 -4.27
CA LYS A 243 -20.52 -20.25 -5.12
C LYS A 243 -21.04 -18.91 -5.65
N GLY A 244 -21.16 -17.91 -4.78
CA GLY A 244 -21.65 -16.58 -5.14
C GLY A 244 -20.70 -15.78 -6.04
N THR A 245 -19.39 -15.89 -5.81
CA THR A 245 -18.37 -15.25 -6.66
C THR A 245 -18.22 -15.99 -7.98
N ALA A 246 -18.19 -17.32 -7.98
CA ALA A 246 -18.10 -18.15 -9.19
C ALA A 246 -19.30 -17.93 -10.12
N LYS A 247 -20.52 -17.88 -9.58
CA LYS A 247 -21.73 -17.58 -10.36
C LYS A 247 -21.60 -16.23 -11.09
N PHE A 248 -21.25 -15.18 -10.35
CA PHE A 248 -21.08 -13.83 -10.90
C PHE A 248 -20.01 -13.77 -12.00
N LEU A 249 -18.86 -14.42 -11.80
CA LEU A 249 -17.78 -14.45 -12.80
C LEU A 249 -18.21 -15.19 -14.08
N ASN A 250 -18.85 -16.35 -13.94
CA ASN A 250 -19.31 -17.14 -15.07
C ASN A 250 -20.41 -16.42 -15.87
N GLU A 251 -21.34 -15.72 -15.19
CA GLU A 251 -22.36 -14.87 -15.83
C GLU A 251 -21.75 -13.71 -16.64
N ASN A 252 -20.52 -13.31 -16.30
CA ASN A 252 -19.75 -12.26 -17.00
C ASN A 252 -18.64 -12.82 -17.90
N TRP A 253 -18.75 -14.08 -18.31
CA TRP A 253 -17.85 -14.76 -19.25
C TRP A 253 -16.41 -14.90 -18.76
N VAL A 254 -16.21 -14.99 -17.44
CA VAL A 254 -14.92 -15.29 -16.81
C VAL A 254 -15.03 -16.67 -16.15
N PRO A 255 -14.46 -17.73 -16.75
CA PRO A 255 -14.56 -19.09 -16.22
C PRO A 255 -14.01 -19.20 -14.79
N ALA A 256 -14.85 -19.62 -13.86
CA ALA A 256 -14.49 -19.85 -12.47
C ALA A 256 -15.10 -21.14 -11.93
N THR A 257 -14.26 -21.98 -11.33
CA THR A 257 -14.71 -23.23 -10.70
C THR A 257 -15.29 -22.92 -9.32
N SER A 258 -16.55 -23.31 -9.09
CA SER A 258 -17.19 -23.15 -7.79
C SER A 258 -16.64 -24.18 -6.79
N VAL A 259 -16.24 -23.72 -5.61
CA VAL A 259 -15.85 -24.57 -4.47
C VAL A 259 -16.70 -24.23 -3.25
N MET A 260 -16.95 -25.25 -2.42
CA MET A 260 -17.78 -25.13 -1.23
C MET A 260 -17.15 -24.22 -0.18
N LYS A 261 -18.03 -23.50 0.52
CA LYS A 261 -17.70 -22.82 1.77
C LYS A 261 -17.39 -23.83 2.88
N ILE A 262 -16.81 -23.36 3.97
CA ILE A 262 -16.48 -24.21 5.12
C ILE A 262 -17.76 -24.80 5.73
N SER A 263 -18.84 -24.04 5.77
CA SER A 263 -20.15 -24.50 6.24
C SER A 263 -20.87 -25.48 5.32
N GLU A 264 -20.46 -25.59 4.04
CA GLU A 264 -21.15 -26.37 3.01
C GLU A 264 -20.64 -27.82 2.91
N GLY A 265 -19.48 -28.15 3.48
CA GLY A 265 -18.93 -29.51 3.51
C GLY A 265 -17.48 -29.61 2.99
N HIS A 266 -17.11 -30.77 2.44
CA HIS A 266 -15.77 -31.06 1.90
C HIS A 266 -15.85 -31.66 0.49
N PRO A 267 -14.92 -31.34 -0.44
CA PRO A 267 -13.80 -30.42 -0.27
C PRO A 267 -14.24 -28.94 -0.30
N ASN A 268 -13.75 -28.14 0.65
CA ASN A 268 -13.97 -26.70 0.75
C ASN A 268 -12.70 -25.88 0.48
N MET A 269 -12.81 -24.55 0.56
CA MET A 269 -11.70 -23.62 0.32
C MET A 269 -10.44 -23.92 1.12
N VAL A 270 -10.55 -24.34 2.38
CA VAL A 270 -9.40 -24.67 3.22
C VAL A 270 -8.70 -25.93 2.71
N ASP A 271 -9.47 -26.92 2.26
CA ASP A 271 -8.91 -28.14 1.66
C ASP A 271 -8.17 -27.84 0.35
N ILE A 272 -8.71 -26.95 -0.49
CA ILE A 272 -8.05 -26.53 -1.73
C ILE A 272 -6.73 -25.81 -1.42
N ILE A 273 -6.71 -24.90 -0.44
CA ILE A 273 -5.48 -24.20 -0.04
C ILE A 273 -4.43 -25.20 0.49
N ARG A 274 -4.85 -26.14 1.34
CA ARG A 274 -3.97 -27.18 1.90
C ARG A 274 -3.48 -28.19 0.87
N GLY A 275 -4.18 -28.32 -0.26
CA GLY A 275 -3.73 -29.10 -1.41
C GLY A 275 -2.44 -28.60 -2.05
N GLY A 276 -2.01 -27.37 -1.76
CA GLY A 276 -0.69 -26.84 -2.14
C GLY A 276 -0.55 -26.34 -3.58
N ASP A 277 -1.62 -26.37 -4.38
CA ASP A 277 -1.62 -25.93 -5.78
C ASP A 277 -2.10 -24.48 -5.98
N VAL A 278 -2.57 -23.83 -4.92
CA VAL A 278 -2.98 -22.43 -4.91
C VAL A 278 -1.77 -21.50 -4.89
N LYS A 279 -1.76 -20.50 -5.77
CA LYS A 279 -0.70 -19.48 -5.88
C LYS A 279 -1.08 -18.13 -5.29
N LEU A 280 -2.39 -17.87 -5.16
CA LEU A 280 -2.90 -16.60 -4.63
C LEU A 280 -4.28 -16.80 -4.03
N LEU A 281 -4.53 -16.13 -2.92
CA LEU A 281 -5.86 -15.89 -2.38
C LEU A 281 -6.18 -14.39 -2.51
N ILE A 282 -7.29 -14.07 -3.18
CA ILE A 282 -7.91 -12.74 -3.15
C ILE A 282 -9.17 -12.84 -2.31
N ASN A 283 -9.18 -12.18 -1.16
CA ASN A 283 -10.31 -12.20 -0.24
C ASN A 283 -10.69 -10.80 0.25
N THR A 284 -11.76 -10.23 -0.30
CA THR A 284 -12.29 -8.96 0.23
C THR A 284 -13.15 -9.19 1.48
N LEU A 285 -13.22 -8.18 2.34
CA LEU A 285 -13.88 -8.26 3.64
C LEU A 285 -15.39 -8.05 3.52
N SER A 286 -16.15 -8.81 4.32
CA SER A 286 -17.61 -8.71 4.36
C SER A 286 -18.10 -7.99 5.59
N LEU A 287 -19.13 -7.14 5.43
CA LEU A 287 -19.88 -6.60 6.57
C LEU A 287 -20.73 -7.67 7.27
N ASN A 288 -20.99 -8.78 6.58
CA ASN A 288 -21.70 -9.91 7.17
C ASN A 288 -20.75 -10.71 8.08
N ARG A 289 -21.05 -10.73 9.38
CA ARG A 289 -20.22 -11.36 10.41
C ARG A 289 -20.02 -12.87 10.22
N GLU A 290 -21.01 -13.57 9.66
CA GLU A 290 -20.92 -15.01 9.43
C GLU A 290 -19.99 -15.31 8.26
N ILE A 291 -20.15 -14.57 7.15
CA ILE A 291 -19.26 -14.65 5.99
C ILE A 291 -17.83 -14.30 6.41
N GLU A 292 -17.66 -13.24 7.20
CA GLU A 292 -16.34 -12.79 7.65
C GLU A 292 -15.67 -13.78 8.62
N ARG A 293 -16.45 -14.52 9.41
CA ARG A 293 -15.91 -15.60 10.25
C ARG A 293 -15.28 -16.71 9.42
N GLU A 294 -15.91 -17.09 8.31
CA GLU A 294 -15.32 -18.04 7.37
C GLU A 294 -14.16 -17.43 6.59
N GLY A 295 -14.27 -16.16 6.16
CA GLY A 295 -13.18 -15.41 5.52
C GLY A 295 -11.90 -15.46 6.35
N ARG A 296 -11.98 -15.20 7.65
CA ARG A 296 -10.85 -15.35 8.59
C ARG A 296 -10.21 -16.73 8.57
N GLN A 297 -11.01 -17.79 8.51
CA GLN A 297 -10.48 -19.16 8.48
C GLN A 297 -9.76 -19.46 7.16
N ILE A 298 -10.29 -18.96 6.04
CA ILE A 298 -9.66 -19.08 4.71
C ILE A 298 -8.34 -18.30 4.66
N ARG A 299 -8.32 -17.05 5.14
CA ARG A 299 -7.10 -16.22 5.23
C ARG A 299 -6.05 -16.84 6.16
N ARG A 300 -6.47 -17.44 7.26
CA ARG A 300 -5.54 -18.16 8.14
C ARG A 300 -4.91 -19.36 7.44
N ALA A 301 -5.71 -20.15 6.72
CA ALA A 301 -5.22 -21.30 5.97
C ALA A 301 -4.20 -20.91 4.89
N SER A 302 -4.40 -19.78 4.20
CA SER A 302 -3.42 -19.31 3.20
C SER A 302 -2.08 -18.96 3.84
N VAL A 303 -2.09 -18.26 4.98
CA VAL A 303 -0.85 -17.96 5.73
C VAL A 303 -0.15 -19.22 6.23
N GLU A 304 -0.90 -20.18 6.79
CA GLU A 304 -0.35 -21.46 7.25
C GLU A 304 0.34 -22.24 6.12
N MET A 305 -0.14 -22.08 4.88
CA MET A 305 0.42 -22.72 3.68
C MET A 305 1.42 -21.85 2.91
N GLY A 306 1.72 -20.63 3.39
CA GLY A 306 2.60 -19.69 2.68
C GLY A 306 2.04 -19.18 1.34
N VAL A 307 0.72 -19.23 1.15
CA VAL A 307 0.03 -18.69 -0.02
C VAL A 307 -0.21 -17.18 0.19
N PRO A 308 0.29 -16.31 -0.71
CA PRO A 308 0.01 -14.87 -0.63
C PRO A 308 -1.50 -14.59 -0.57
N CYS A 309 -1.91 -13.71 0.34
CA CYS A 309 -3.30 -13.35 0.59
C CYS A 309 -3.49 -11.85 0.46
N LEU A 310 -4.29 -11.43 -0.52
CA LEU A 310 -4.60 -10.02 -0.77
C LEU A 310 -6.02 -9.72 -0.31
N THR A 311 -6.14 -8.78 0.62
CA THR A 311 -7.44 -8.33 1.13
C THR A 311 -7.91 -7.00 0.56
N SER A 312 -7.09 -6.36 -0.27
CA SER A 312 -7.40 -5.14 -1.00
C SER A 312 -7.36 -5.39 -2.50
N LEU A 313 -8.38 -4.91 -3.21
CA LEU A 313 -8.41 -4.96 -4.67
C LEU A 313 -7.37 -4.04 -5.30
N ASP A 314 -6.95 -2.98 -4.61
CA ASP A 314 -5.90 -2.08 -5.11
C ASP A 314 -4.55 -2.80 -5.14
N THR A 315 -4.22 -3.55 -4.09
CA THR A 315 -3.05 -4.43 -4.05
C THR A 315 -3.11 -5.48 -5.15
N ALA A 316 -4.29 -6.04 -5.40
CA ALA A 316 -4.46 -7.05 -6.44
C ALA A 316 -4.30 -6.47 -7.87
N LYS A 317 -4.79 -5.25 -8.13
CA LYS A 317 -4.55 -4.53 -9.40
C LYS A 317 -3.08 -4.20 -9.59
N ALA A 318 -2.41 -3.80 -8.51
CA ALA A 318 -0.97 -3.56 -8.51
C ALA A 318 -0.19 -4.84 -8.86
N LEU A 319 -0.59 -5.99 -8.28
CA LEU A 319 -0.01 -7.28 -8.62
C LEU A 319 -0.19 -7.63 -10.10
N LEU A 320 -1.38 -7.36 -10.66
CA LEU A 320 -1.61 -7.58 -12.09
C LEU A 320 -0.63 -6.79 -12.96
N LYS A 321 -0.42 -5.50 -12.66
CA LYS A 321 0.55 -4.64 -13.35
C LYS A 321 1.97 -5.18 -13.24
N ALA A 322 2.36 -5.67 -12.06
CA ALA A 322 3.65 -6.32 -11.85
C ALA A 322 3.82 -7.61 -12.67
N LEU A 323 2.77 -8.44 -12.75
CA LEU A 323 2.78 -9.67 -13.54
C LEU A 323 2.88 -9.41 -15.05
N GLU A 324 2.19 -8.38 -15.54
CA GLU A 324 2.26 -7.96 -16.95
C GLU A 324 3.69 -7.58 -17.34
N ALA A 325 4.38 -6.82 -16.48
CA ALA A 325 5.76 -6.43 -16.69
C ALA A 325 6.68 -7.65 -16.89
N ARG A 326 6.54 -8.65 -16.01
CA ARG A 326 7.32 -9.90 -16.05
C ARG A 326 7.01 -10.74 -17.30
N ARG A 327 5.79 -10.65 -17.83
CA ARG A 327 5.39 -11.39 -19.06
C ARG A 327 6.06 -10.84 -20.31
N THR A 328 6.40 -9.55 -20.35
CA THR A 328 7.04 -8.92 -21.52
C THR A 328 8.48 -9.38 -21.78
N GLY A 329 9.02 -10.29 -20.95
CA GLY A 329 10.28 -10.98 -21.21
C GLY A 329 11.55 -10.16 -20.94
N ARG A 330 11.40 -8.95 -20.38
CA ARG A 330 12.54 -8.23 -19.79
C ARG A 330 12.72 -8.70 -18.36
N ASP A 331 13.80 -9.41 -18.11
CA ASP A 331 14.18 -9.83 -16.75
C ASP A 331 14.26 -8.63 -15.81
N LEU A 332 14.04 -8.87 -14.52
CA LEU A 332 14.18 -7.84 -13.50
C LEU A 332 15.67 -7.61 -13.26
N ASP A 333 16.19 -6.55 -13.86
CA ASP A 333 17.60 -6.19 -13.71
C ASP A 333 17.91 -5.81 -12.26
N VAL A 334 19.16 -6.05 -11.84
CA VAL A 334 19.67 -5.70 -10.52
C VAL A 334 20.79 -4.69 -10.69
N GLU A 335 20.57 -3.51 -10.16
CA GLU A 335 21.56 -2.43 -10.13
C GLU A 335 21.63 -1.86 -8.70
N THR A 336 22.72 -1.18 -8.41
CA THR A 336 22.89 -0.43 -7.17
C THR A 336 21.95 0.79 -7.12
N VAL A 337 21.76 1.35 -5.93
CA VAL A 337 20.93 2.56 -5.79
C VAL A 337 21.52 3.72 -6.59
N ASP A 338 22.84 3.85 -6.66
CA ASP A 338 23.49 4.96 -7.35
C ASP A 338 23.39 4.82 -8.88
N GLU A 339 23.35 3.59 -9.40
CA GLU A 339 23.09 3.33 -10.83
C GLU A 339 21.66 3.69 -11.23
N TYR A 340 20.67 3.31 -10.41
CA TYR A 340 19.27 3.71 -10.64
C TYR A 340 19.03 5.21 -10.40
N CYS A 341 19.76 5.81 -9.46
CA CYS A 341 19.58 7.19 -9.02
C CYS A 341 20.88 8.00 -9.25
N PRO A 342 21.34 8.20 -10.50
CA PRO A 342 22.64 8.79 -10.80
C PRO A 342 22.76 10.27 -10.41
N THR A 343 21.64 10.91 -10.08
CA THR A 343 21.59 12.31 -9.62
C THR A 343 21.61 12.44 -8.10
N ARG A 344 21.86 11.36 -7.34
CA ARG A 344 22.08 11.44 -5.89
C ARG A 344 23.48 12.01 -5.63
N GLY A 345 23.56 13.26 -5.18
CA GLY A 345 24.82 13.96 -4.86
C GLY A 345 24.66 15.46 -4.97
#